data_AF-A0A353EP82-F1
#
_entry.id   AF-A0A353EP82-F1
#
_cell.length_a   1.000
_cell.length_b   1.000
_cell.length_c   1.000
_cell.angle_alpha   90.00
_cell.angle_beta   90.00
_cell.angle_gamma   90.00
#
_symmetry.space_group_name_H-M   'P 1'
#
loop_
_entity.id
_entity.type
_entity.pdbx_description
1 polymer ?
#
loop_
_entity_poly.entity_id
_entity_poly.type
_entity_poly.pdbx_seq_one_letter_code
_entity_poly.pdbx_strand_id
1 'polypeptide(L)'
;MNQINFDYSSYQSPSVASQKNNVTTFSNGLVYNAAYKGKLSSAEINKVVENYSVYKLAADYTGIPWKMLAAVHYRETSLSIKSNPHGGPFRFDKTEHHANEEEFIVGAYYAARLLQEKSGHRLDPTTTDPHIIKTAFFRYNGTGYGTYDKSPYVMNGFDNEHSNMRVVGTDIDKNGHRFPVNIVDRQMGAYVFYQELNKAFP
;
A
#
# COMPACT_ATOMS: atom_id res chain seq x y z
N MET A 1 1.29 24.79 -10.13
CA MET A 1 1.83 23.45 -9.86
C MET A 1 3.22 23.40 -10.45
N ASN A 2 4.26 23.19 -9.64
CA ASN A 2 5.59 22.96 -10.18
C ASN A 2 5.59 21.59 -10.84
N GLN A 3 5.99 21.50 -12.11
CA GLN A 3 6.22 20.22 -12.78
C GLN A 3 7.34 19.50 -12.02
N ILE A 4 7.03 18.32 -11.49
CA ILE A 4 8.04 17.44 -10.90
C ILE A 4 8.63 16.66 -12.07
N ASN A 5 9.89 16.93 -12.40
CA ASN A 5 10.65 16.09 -13.34
C ASN A 5 11.14 14.87 -12.57
N PHE A 6 10.40 13.76 -12.66
CA PHE A 6 10.90 12.47 -12.18
C PHE A 6 11.90 11.91 -13.21
N ASP A 7 13.00 11.35 -12.72
CA ASP A 7 13.92 10.56 -13.56
C ASP A 7 13.35 9.15 -13.68
N TYR A 8 12.78 8.86 -14.85
CA TYR A 8 12.10 7.61 -15.17
C TYR A 8 13.06 6.51 -15.70
N SER A 9 14.37 6.74 -15.75
CA SER A 9 15.30 5.90 -16.52
C SER A 9 15.71 4.56 -15.87
N SER A 10 15.06 4.10 -14.80
CA SER A 10 15.60 3.01 -13.97
C SER A 10 14.63 1.91 -13.51
N TYR A 11 13.46 1.76 -14.13
CA TYR A 11 12.56 0.63 -13.84
C TYR A 11 13.03 -0.68 -14.47
N GLN A 12 14.09 -1.24 -13.91
CA GLN A 12 14.41 -2.64 -14.10
C GLN A 12 13.99 -3.42 -12.86
N SER A 13 13.43 -4.61 -13.08
CA SER A 13 13.19 -5.56 -11.98
C SER A 13 14.48 -5.70 -11.17
N PRO A 14 14.47 -5.41 -9.86
CA PRO A 14 15.69 -5.43 -9.07
C PRO A 14 16.24 -6.85 -9.02
N SER A 15 17.53 -7.00 -9.24
CA SER A 15 18.23 -8.27 -9.09
C SER A 15 18.79 -8.40 -7.68
N VAL A 16 19.11 -9.63 -7.26
CA VAL A 16 19.84 -9.85 -6.00
C VAL A 16 21.26 -9.33 -6.17
N ALA A 17 21.61 -8.29 -5.41
CA ALA A 17 22.97 -7.73 -5.39
C ALA A 17 23.89 -8.50 -4.44
N SER A 18 23.37 -8.98 -3.30
CA SER A 18 24.12 -9.84 -2.39
C SER A 18 23.21 -10.66 -1.46
N GLN A 19 23.74 -11.78 -0.94
CA GLN A 19 23.07 -12.59 0.08
C GLN A 19 24.09 -13.07 1.13
N LYS A 20 23.88 -12.70 2.40
CA LYS A 20 24.74 -13.10 3.53
C LYS A 20 23.91 -13.19 4.80
N ASN A 21 24.17 -14.19 5.66
CA ASN A 21 23.60 -14.29 7.02
C ASN A 21 22.08 -14.03 7.10
N ASN A 22 21.29 -14.74 6.29
CA ASN A 22 19.83 -14.56 6.18
C ASN A 22 19.36 -13.16 5.75
N VAL A 23 20.23 -12.38 5.10
CA VAL A 23 19.90 -11.09 4.52
C VAL A 23 20.13 -11.15 3.02
N THR A 24 19.13 -10.71 2.26
CA THR A 24 19.21 -10.48 0.81
C THR A 24 19.18 -8.98 0.57
N THR A 25 20.16 -8.45 -0.15
CA THR A 25 20.16 -7.05 -0.61
C THR A 25 19.88 -7.03 -2.10
N PHE A 26 18.90 -6.24 -2.53
CA PHE A 26 18.54 -6.04 -3.92
C PHE A 26 19.33 -4.89 -4.56
N SER A 27 19.40 -4.85 -5.89
CA SER A 27 20.11 -3.82 -6.65
C SER A 27 19.56 -2.40 -6.42
N ASN A 28 18.30 -2.28 -6.00
CA ASN A 28 17.66 -1.03 -5.61
C ASN A 28 17.92 -0.64 -4.13
N GLY A 29 18.81 -1.37 -3.44
CA GLY A 29 19.18 -1.12 -2.04
C GLY A 29 18.17 -1.63 -1.00
N LEU A 30 17.06 -2.24 -1.41
CA LEU A 30 16.13 -2.85 -0.47
C LEU A 30 16.79 -4.06 0.21
N VAL A 31 16.60 -4.16 1.53
CA VAL A 31 17.10 -5.25 2.35
C VAL A 31 15.94 -6.15 2.76
N TYR A 32 16.05 -7.45 2.50
CA TYR A 32 15.07 -8.46 2.87
C TYR A 32 15.65 -9.46 3.85
N ASN A 33 14.89 -9.75 4.90
CA ASN A 33 15.15 -10.81 5.86
C ASN A 33 14.76 -12.17 5.25
N ALA A 34 15.75 -12.91 4.75
CA ALA A 34 15.54 -14.24 4.16
C ALA A 34 15.06 -15.30 5.17
N ALA A 35 15.15 -15.03 6.48
CA ALA A 35 14.57 -15.88 7.52
C ALA A 35 13.11 -15.54 7.84
N TYR A 36 12.49 -14.59 7.13
CA TYR A 36 11.09 -14.22 7.33
C TYR A 36 10.15 -15.43 7.15
N LYS A 37 9.27 -15.65 8.15
CA LYS A 37 8.25 -16.72 8.20
C LYS A 37 6.85 -16.17 8.48
N GLY A 38 6.61 -14.90 8.12
CA GLY A 38 5.33 -14.23 8.36
C GLY A 38 4.28 -14.55 7.29
N LYS A 39 3.27 -13.70 7.19
CA LYS A 39 2.05 -13.91 6.39
C LYS A 39 2.18 -13.47 4.92
N LEU A 40 3.27 -12.83 4.54
CA LEU A 40 3.50 -12.40 3.15
C LEU A 40 3.91 -13.60 2.29
N SER A 41 3.23 -13.77 1.17
CA SER A 41 3.60 -14.71 0.13
C SER A 41 4.85 -14.26 -0.64
N SER A 42 5.53 -15.19 -1.29
CA SER A 42 6.67 -14.87 -2.16
C SER A 42 6.26 -13.94 -3.31
N ALA A 43 5.03 -14.04 -3.81
CA ALA A 43 4.52 -13.16 -4.86
C ALA A 43 4.37 -11.71 -4.36
N GLU A 44 3.86 -11.51 -3.15
CA GLU A 44 3.76 -10.18 -2.54
C GLU A 44 5.16 -9.59 -2.26
N ILE A 45 6.09 -10.40 -1.75
CA ILE A 45 7.49 -9.99 -1.52
C ILE A 45 8.11 -9.52 -2.84
N ASN A 46 8.01 -10.31 -3.91
CA ASN A 46 8.57 -9.96 -5.22
C ASN A 46 7.98 -8.67 -5.77
N LYS A 47 6.65 -8.50 -5.70
CA LYS A 47 5.98 -7.27 -6.14
C LYS A 47 6.38 -6.04 -5.30
N VAL A 48 6.63 -6.21 -4.00
CA VAL A 48 7.14 -5.11 -3.16
C VAL A 48 8.55 -4.73 -3.58
N VAL A 49 9.41 -5.72 -3.82
CA VAL A 49 10.78 -5.49 -4.30
C VAL A 49 10.76 -4.76 -5.64
N GLU A 50 9.98 -5.25 -6.62
CA GLU A 50 9.82 -4.65 -7.94
C GLU A 50 9.38 -3.18 -7.88
N ASN A 51 8.45 -2.85 -6.98
CA ASN A 51 7.87 -1.51 -6.88
C ASN A 51 8.57 -0.60 -5.85
N TYR A 52 9.59 -1.09 -5.15
CA TYR A 52 10.19 -0.38 -4.02
C TYR A 52 10.72 1.00 -4.38
N SER A 53 11.38 1.14 -5.53
CA SER A 53 11.94 2.43 -5.96
C SER A 53 10.88 3.52 -6.03
N VAL A 54 9.66 3.20 -6.47
CA VAL A 54 8.53 4.16 -6.51
C VAL A 54 8.05 4.52 -5.12
N TYR A 55 7.85 3.51 -4.26
CA TYR A 55 7.45 3.77 -2.88
C TYR A 55 8.47 4.64 -2.17
N LYS A 56 9.76 4.33 -2.35
CA LYS A 56 10.86 5.09 -1.76
C LYS A 56 10.86 6.53 -2.28
N LEU A 57 10.77 6.72 -3.59
CA LEU A 57 10.74 8.05 -4.21
C LEU A 57 9.59 8.91 -3.66
N ALA A 58 8.36 8.40 -3.69
CA ALA A 58 7.20 9.12 -3.18
C ALA A 58 7.28 9.38 -1.66
N ALA A 59 7.79 8.42 -0.89
CA ALA A 59 8.02 8.55 0.54
C ALA A 59 9.07 9.62 0.87
N ASP A 60 10.20 9.64 0.16
CA ASP A 60 11.26 10.63 0.33
C ASP A 60 10.73 12.05 0.06
N TYR A 61 9.91 12.21 -0.99
CA TYR A 61 9.32 13.52 -1.36
C TYR A 61 8.29 14.05 -0.35
N THR A 62 7.57 13.16 0.34
CA THR A 62 6.44 13.55 1.20
C THR A 62 6.69 13.36 2.69
N GLY A 63 7.79 12.70 3.04
CA GLY A 63 8.20 12.44 4.42
C GLY A 63 7.33 11.39 5.12
N ILE A 64 6.91 10.32 4.43
CA ILE A 64 6.15 9.23 5.07
C ILE A 64 6.93 7.91 5.06
N PRO A 65 6.56 6.90 5.86
CA PRO A 65 7.13 5.57 5.73
C PRO A 65 6.73 4.92 4.40
N TRP A 66 7.70 4.53 3.55
CA TRP A 66 7.41 3.89 2.25
C TRP A 66 6.55 2.63 2.36
N LYS A 67 6.67 1.88 3.46
CA LYS A 67 5.86 0.68 3.72
C LYS A 67 4.38 0.99 3.83
N MET A 68 4.00 2.20 4.22
CA MET A 68 2.59 2.62 4.20
C MET A 68 2.05 2.74 2.77
N LEU A 69 2.85 3.18 1.81
CA LEU A 69 2.45 3.18 0.39
C LEU A 69 2.28 1.77 -0.15
N ALA A 70 3.22 0.88 0.14
CA ALA A 70 3.09 -0.53 -0.25
C ALA A 70 1.83 -1.18 0.34
N ALA A 71 1.49 -0.87 1.59
CA ALA A 71 0.27 -1.36 2.24
C ALA A 71 -1.02 -0.82 1.61
N VAL A 72 -1.06 0.46 1.21
CA VAL A 72 -2.20 1.00 0.46
C VAL A 72 -2.29 0.33 -0.91
N HIS A 73 -1.19 0.26 -1.67
CA HIS A 73 -1.18 -0.37 -2.99
C HIS A 73 -1.65 -1.84 -2.93
N TYR A 74 -1.28 -2.57 -1.87
CA TYR A 74 -1.81 -3.90 -1.61
C TYR A 74 -3.34 -3.88 -1.44
N ARG A 75 -3.88 -3.00 -0.60
CA ARG A 75 -5.33 -2.93 -0.36
C ARG A 75 -6.15 -2.48 -1.57
N GLU A 76 -5.60 -1.60 -2.39
CA GLU A 76 -6.33 -1.01 -3.52
C GLU A 76 -6.39 -1.95 -4.73
N THR A 77 -5.27 -2.62 -5.03
CA THR A 77 -5.11 -3.41 -6.27
C THR A 77 -4.27 -4.68 -6.11
N SER A 78 -3.99 -5.13 -4.88
CA SER A 78 -3.14 -6.30 -4.62
C SER A 78 -1.76 -6.16 -5.30
N LEU A 79 -1.17 -4.96 -5.16
CA LEU A 79 0.13 -4.57 -5.72
C LEU A 79 0.17 -4.61 -7.26
N SER A 80 -0.97 -4.47 -7.93
CA SER A 80 -1.04 -4.43 -9.39
C SER A 80 -0.89 -3.00 -9.89
N ILE A 81 0.12 -2.78 -10.73
CA ILE A 81 0.29 -1.53 -11.48
C ILE A 81 -0.62 -1.44 -12.72
N LYS A 82 -1.27 -2.54 -13.11
CA LYS A 82 -2.15 -2.54 -14.29
C LYS A 82 -3.38 -1.67 -14.02
N SER A 83 -3.77 -0.89 -15.02
CA SER A 83 -4.92 0.01 -14.94
C SER A 83 -6.18 -0.79 -14.61
N ASN A 84 -6.77 -0.43 -13.48
CA ASN A 84 -8.15 -0.76 -13.16
C ASN A 84 -9.00 0.39 -13.73
N PRO A 85 -10.15 0.15 -14.40
CA PRO A 85 -11.06 1.20 -14.85
C PRO A 85 -11.54 2.19 -13.76
N HIS A 86 -11.16 1.99 -12.50
CA HIS A 86 -11.60 2.77 -11.33
C HIS A 86 -10.43 3.43 -10.58
N GLY A 87 -9.59 4.20 -11.28
CA GLY A 87 -8.67 5.15 -10.64
C GLY A 87 -7.21 4.71 -10.43
N GLY A 88 -6.71 3.75 -11.24
CA GLY A 88 -5.29 3.37 -11.22
C GLY A 88 -4.84 2.59 -9.95
N PRO A 89 -3.52 2.43 -9.73
CA PRO A 89 -2.96 1.54 -8.69
C PRO A 89 -3.30 1.92 -7.25
N PHE A 90 -3.75 3.16 -7.02
CA PHE A 90 -4.12 3.70 -5.70
C PHE A 90 -5.57 4.21 -5.63
N ARG A 91 -6.39 3.92 -6.66
CA ARG A 91 -7.82 4.28 -6.80
C ARG A 91 -8.16 5.77 -6.66
N PHE A 92 -7.42 6.63 -7.34
CA PHE A 92 -7.77 8.04 -7.52
C PHE A 92 -8.74 8.23 -8.69
N ASP A 93 -9.96 8.64 -8.38
CA ASP A 93 -11.12 8.67 -9.29
C ASP A 93 -11.12 9.82 -10.32
N LYS A 94 -9.94 10.26 -10.78
CA LYS A 94 -9.83 11.33 -11.79
C LYS A 94 -8.84 10.93 -12.87
N THR A 95 -9.35 10.95 -14.10
CA THR A 95 -8.73 10.74 -15.41
C THR A 95 -8.44 9.31 -15.85
N GLU A 96 -8.57 9.06 -17.16
CA GLU A 96 -8.24 7.80 -17.82
C GLU A 96 -6.81 7.40 -17.49
N HIS A 97 -6.65 6.25 -16.85
CA HIS A 97 -5.34 5.74 -16.41
C HIS A 97 -4.84 4.70 -17.41
N HIS A 98 -3.78 5.01 -18.15
CA HIS A 98 -2.99 4.06 -18.92
C HIS A 98 -2.05 3.30 -17.98
N ALA A 99 -2.01 1.97 -18.09
CA ALA A 99 -1.11 1.12 -17.31
C ALA A 99 0.39 1.36 -17.64
N ASN A 100 0.94 2.49 -17.22
CA ASN A 100 2.33 2.88 -17.42
C ASN A 100 2.96 3.31 -16.08
N GLU A 101 4.27 3.31 -16.06
CA GLU A 101 5.09 3.59 -14.89
C GLU A 101 4.93 5.02 -14.36
N GLU A 102 4.74 5.99 -15.25
CA GLU A 102 4.55 7.40 -14.90
C GLU A 102 3.29 7.57 -14.03
N GLU A 103 2.19 6.95 -14.40
CA GLU A 103 0.96 6.99 -13.60
C GLU A 103 1.11 6.27 -12.26
N PHE A 104 1.92 5.22 -12.19
CA PHE A 104 2.21 4.56 -10.92
C PHE A 104 3.00 5.49 -9.99
N ILE A 105 3.99 6.22 -10.51
CA ILE A 105 4.79 7.20 -9.76
C ILE A 105 3.90 8.36 -9.27
N VAL A 106 3.12 8.95 -10.18
CA VAL A 106 2.20 10.04 -9.87
C VAL A 106 1.15 9.59 -8.85
N GLY A 107 0.58 8.40 -9.02
CA GLY A 107 -0.36 7.80 -8.07
C GLY A 107 0.24 7.56 -6.70
N ALA A 108 1.48 7.05 -6.63
CA ALA A 108 2.19 6.84 -5.37
C ALA A 108 2.45 8.16 -4.64
N TYR A 109 2.82 9.22 -5.37
CA TYR A 109 2.99 10.56 -4.80
C TYR A 109 1.67 11.11 -4.24
N TYR A 110 0.57 11.00 -4.97
CA TYR A 110 -0.75 11.42 -4.47
C TYR A 110 -1.20 10.60 -3.26
N ALA A 111 -0.97 9.28 -3.26
CA ALA A 111 -1.25 8.43 -2.10
C ALA A 111 -0.44 8.85 -0.88
N ALA A 112 0.83 9.20 -1.08
CA ALA A 112 1.72 9.61 -0.01
C ALA A 112 1.26 10.92 0.65
N ARG A 113 0.93 11.91 -0.20
CA ARG A 113 0.35 13.17 0.26
C ARG A 113 -0.97 12.97 0.98
N LEU A 114 -1.85 12.12 0.44
CA LEU A 114 -3.14 11.86 1.05
C LEU A 114 -2.96 11.21 2.43
N LEU A 115 -2.08 10.22 2.57
CA LEU A 115 -1.74 9.64 3.88
C LEU A 115 -1.24 10.70 4.87
N GLN A 116 -0.38 11.61 4.40
CA GLN A 116 0.11 12.71 5.22
C GLN A 116 -1.03 13.61 5.71
N GLU A 117 -1.92 14.03 4.80
CA GLU A 117 -3.11 14.83 5.14
C GLU A 117 -4.05 14.07 6.09
N LYS A 118 -4.33 12.78 5.83
CA LYS A 118 -5.22 11.95 6.65
C LYS A 118 -4.68 11.71 8.05
N SER A 119 -3.36 11.67 8.21
CA SER A 119 -2.71 11.59 9.52
C SER A 119 -2.78 12.91 10.30
N GLY A 120 -3.11 14.03 9.64
CA GLY A 120 -2.97 15.38 10.20
C GLY A 120 -1.52 15.88 10.18
N HIS A 121 -0.75 15.50 9.15
CA HIS A 121 0.68 15.81 9.00
C HIS A 121 1.55 15.29 10.15
N ARG A 122 1.22 14.11 10.68
CA ARG A 122 1.92 13.48 11.81
C ARG A 122 2.79 12.30 11.41
N LEU A 123 2.86 11.93 10.13
CA LEU A 123 3.81 10.92 9.68
C LEU A 123 5.16 11.58 9.37
N ASP A 124 6.20 10.80 9.66
CA ASP A 124 7.59 10.98 9.31
C ASP A 124 8.15 9.60 8.90
N PRO A 125 9.33 9.50 8.27
CA PRO A 125 9.89 8.22 7.81
C PRO A 125 10.09 7.16 8.92
N THR A 126 10.17 7.59 10.18
CA THR A 126 10.40 6.76 11.37
C THR A 126 9.15 6.57 12.23
N THR A 127 7.99 7.07 11.81
CA THR A 127 6.75 6.94 12.59
C THR A 127 6.43 5.46 12.84
N THR A 128 6.34 5.10 14.12
CA THR A 128 5.99 3.75 14.60
C THR A 128 4.71 3.72 15.43
N ASP A 129 4.16 4.89 15.77
CA ASP A 129 2.93 4.98 16.59
C ASP A 129 1.76 4.28 15.86
N PRO A 130 1.23 3.17 16.41
CA PRO A 130 0.15 2.42 15.78
C PRO A 130 -1.12 3.24 15.62
N HIS A 131 -1.41 4.19 16.51
CA HIS A 131 -2.60 5.02 16.44
C HIS A 131 -2.55 5.99 15.26
N ILE A 132 -1.40 6.62 15.00
CA ILE A 132 -1.20 7.51 13.85
C ILE A 132 -1.33 6.72 12.54
N ILE A 133 -0.67 5.57 12.45
CA ILE A 133 -0.65 4.73 11.24
C ILE A 133 -2.05 4.17 10.94
N LYS A 134 -2.73 3.56 11.93
CA LYS A 134 -4.09 3.02 11.76
C LYS A 134 -5.09 4.11 11.40
N THR A 135 -4.96 5.29 12.00
CA THR A 135 -5.82 6.45 11.68
C THR A 135 -5.62 6.92 10.25
N ALA A 136 -4.37 6.99 9.77
CA ALA A 136 -4.07 7.37 8.40
C ALA A 136 -4.71 6.40 7.39
N PHE A 137 -4.53 5.08 7.57
CA PHE A 137 -5.15 4.08 6.69
C PHE A 137 -6.68 4.10 6.75
N PHE A 138 -7.25 4.23 7.95
CA PHE A 138 -8.71 4.28 8.11
C PHE A 138 -9.32 5.46 7.37
N ARG A 139 -8.69 6.63 7.49
CA ARG A 139 -9.13 7.86 6.83
C ARG A 139 -8.80 7.90 5.34
N TYR A 140 -7.81 7.13 4.88
CA TYR A 140 -7.53 6.94 3.45
C TYR A 140 -8.68 6.21 2.78
N ASN A 141 -9.08 5.04 3.30
CA ASN A 141 -10.21 4.26 2.80
C ASN A 141 -11.57 4.97 3.00
N GLY A 142 -11.72 5.66 4.13
CA GLY A 142 -12.96 6.29 4.54
C GLY A 142 -13.49 5.73 5.86
N THR A 143 -14.16 6.59 6.62
CA THR A 143 -14.47 6.34 8.04
C THR A 143 -15.81 5.64 8.29
N GLY A 144 -16.38 4.97 7.28
CA GLY A 144 -17.73 4.39 7.34
C GLY A 144 -17.95 3.32 8.42
N TYR A 145 -16.87 2.72 8.93
CA TYR A 145 -16.91 1.71 10.01
C TYR A 145 -16.88 2.30 11.43
N GLY A 146 -16.90 3.64 11.56
CA GLY A 146 -16.87 4.36 12.82
C GLY A 146 -15.49 4.43 13.49
N THR A 147 -14.74 3.32 13.53
CA THR A 147 -13.37 3.25 14.07
C THR A 147 -12.48 2.41 13.17
N TYR A 148 -11.15 2.60 13.25
CA TYR A 148 -10.21 1.76 12.52
C TYR A 148 -10.28 0.29 12.96
N ASP A 149 -10.64 0.04 14.22
CA ASP A 149 -10.72 -1.29 14.83
C ASP A 149 -11.78 -2.15 14.11
N LYS A 150 -12.90 -1.53 13.76
CA LYS A 150 -14.00 -2.15 13.01
C LYS A 150 -13.79 -2.17 11.50
N SER A 151 -12.67 -1.64 11.00
CA SER A 151 -12.45 -1.51 9.56
C SER A 151 -11.73 -2.75 9.00
N PRO A 152 -12.35 -3.55 8.11
CA PRO A 152 -11.67 -4.66 7.45
C PRO A 152 -10.46 -4.18 6.63
N TYR A 153 -10.55 -2.98 6.06
CA TYR A 153 -9.46 -2.35 5.33
C TYR A 153 -8.20 -2.18 6.19
N VAL A 154 -8.35 -1.93 7.50
CA VAL A 154 -7.21 -1.65 8.39
C VAL A 154 -6.78 -2.90 9.15
N MET A 155 -7.72 -3.64 9.74
CA MET A 155 -7.44 -4.61 10.80
C MET A 155 -7.63 -6.07 10.39
N ASN A 156 -8.15 -6.39 9.20
CA ASN A 156 -8.46 -7.78 8.86
C ASN A 156 -7.22 -8.70 8.96
N GLY A 157 -7.34 -9.78 9.71
CA GLY A 157 -6.25 -10.72 10.00
C GLY A 157 -5.24 -10.26 11.03
N PHE A 158 -5.51 -9.20 11.81
CA PHE A 158 -4.61 -8.72 12.87
C PHE A 158 -4.49 -9.74 14.01
N ASP A 159 -5.63 -10.21 14.52
CA ASP A 159 -5.76 -11.22 15.57
C ASP A 159 -7.02 -12.08 15.31
N ASN A 160 -7.43 -12.86 16.31
CA ASN A 160 -8.61 -13.72 16.21
C ASN A 160 -9.93 -12.93 16.11
N GLU A 161 -10.03 -11.79 16.81
CA GLU A 161 -11.22 -10.93 16.81
C GLU A 161 -11.38 -10.21 15.47
N HIS A 162 -10.26 -9.91 14.81
CA HIS A 162 -10.20 -9.29 13.50
C HIS A 162 -10.06 -10.30 12.36
N SER A 163 -10.44 -11.57 12.56
CA SER A 163 -10.43 -12.57 11.49
C SER A 163 -11.73 -12.55 10.68
N ASN A 164 -11.64 -12.71 9.35
CA ASN A 164 -12.80 -12.76 8.45
C ASN A 164 -13.75 -11.55 8.56
N MET A 165 -13.19 -10.35 8.79
CA MET A 165 -13.97 -9.12 8.87
C MET A 165 -14.72 -8.89 7.55
N ARG A 166 -15.88 -8.24 7.62
CA ARG A 166 -16.78 -8.12 6.46
C ARG A 166 -16.73 -6.73 5.82
N VAL A 167 -16.65 -6.70 4.49
CA VAL A 167 -16.91 -5.49 3.71
C VAL A 167 -18.42 -5.30 3.64
N VAL A 168 -18.91 -4.19 4.19
CA VAL A 168 -20.33 -3.85 4.27
C VAL A 168 -20.52 -2.47 3.66
N GLY A 169 -21.40 -2.36 2.67
CA GLY A 169 -21.64 -1.10 1.98
C GLY A 169 -22.51 -1.27 0.75
N THR A 170 -22.25 -0.44 -0.25
CA THR A 170 -22.94 -0.45 -1.54
C THR A 170 -21.92 -0.38 -2.64
N ASP A 171 -22.03 -1.27 -3.62
CA ASP A 171 -21.20 -1.30 -4.82
C ASP A 171 -22.04 -1.02 -6.05
N ILE A 172 -21.40 -0.71 -7.17
CA ILE A 172 -22.06 -0.29 -8.41
C ILE A 172 -21.80 -1.36 -9.47
N ASP A 173 -22.86 -1.91 -10.06
CA ASP A 173 -22.72 -2.86 -11.16
C ASP A 173 -22.32 -2.15 -12.48
N LYS A 174 -22.02 -2.94 -13.51
CA LYS A 174 -21.63 -2.43 -14.85
C LYS A 174 -22.67 -1.51 -15.50
N ASN A 175 -23.91 -1.50 -15.02
CA ASN A 175 -25.00 -0.66 -15.52
C ASN A 175 -25.24 0.57 -14.64
N GLY A 176 -24.41 0.80 -13.61
CA GLY A 176 -24.57 1.92 -12.68
C GLY A 176 -25.54 1.64 -11.51
N HIS A 177 -26.07 0.42 -11.37
CA HIS A 177 -27.00 0.09 -10.30
C HIS A 177 -26.25 -0.19 -9.00
N ARG A 178 -26.64 0.51 -7.95
CA ARG A 178 -26.17 0.33 -6.58
C ARG A 178 -26.78 -0.92 -5.94
N PHE A 179 -25.95 -1.86 -5.49
CA PHE A 179 -26.38 -3.05 -4.75
C PHE A 179 -25.64 -3.18 -3.42
N PRO A 180 -26.28 -3.70 -2.36
CA PRO A 180 -25.63 -3.89 -1.08
C PRO A 180 -24.55 -4.97 -1.17
N VAL A 181 -23.39 -4.69 -0.58
CA VAL A 181 -22.31 -5.66 -0.40
C VAL A 181 -22.23 -6.03 1.07
N ASN A 182 -22.15 -7.32 1.33
CA ASN A 182 -21.89 -7.88 2.64
C ASN A 182 -21.09 -9.18 2.46
N ILE A 183 -19.78 -9.05 2.26
CA ILE A 183 -18.88 -10.18 1.94
C ILE A 183 -17.74 -10.27 2.95
N VAL A 184 -17.22 -11.47 3.17
CA VAL A 184 -16.01 -11.67 3.96
C VAL A 184 -14.82 -11.11 3.18
N ASP A 185 -14.06 -10.22 3.81
CA ASP A 185 -12.80 -9.74 3.26
C ASP A 185 -11.74 -10.84 3.37
N ARG A 186 -11.15 -11.21 2.24
CA ARG A 186 -10.08 -12.21 2.17
C ARG A 186 -8.69 -11.59 2.13
N GLN A 187 -8.60 -10.27 1.97
CA GLN A 187 -7.34 -9.55 1.98
C GLN A 187 -6.95 -9.18 3.40
N MET A 188 -5.65 -9.19 3.66
CA MET A 188 -5.10 -8.67 4.91
C MET A 188 -5.42 -7.17 5.05
N GLY A 189 -5.61 -6.68 6.26
CA GLY A 189 -5.76 -5.24 6.51
C GLY A 189 -4.45 -4.48 6.23
N ALA A 190 -4.52 -3.22 5.81
CA ALA A 190 -3.38 -2.37 5.50
C ALA A 190 -2.38 -2.31 6.67
N TYR A 191 -2.88 -2.18 7.91
CA TYR A 191 -2.00 -2.12 9.08
C TYR A 191 -1.29 -3.45 9.33
N VAL A 192 -1.98 -4.56 9.11
CA VAL A 192 -1.42 -5.90 9.25
C VAL A 192 -0.36 -6.14 8.17
N PHE A 193 -0.63 -5.77 6.91
CA PHE A 193 0.34 -5.86 5.82
C PHE A 193 1.58 -5.00 6.10
N TYR A 194 1.38 -3.77 6.57
CA TYR A 194 2.45 -2.87 7.01
C TYR A 194 3.33 -3.49 8.11
N GLN A 195 2.73 -4.15 9.11
CA GLN A 195 3.49 -4.83 10.16
C GLN A 195 4.31 -6.01 9.61
N GLU A 196 3.77 -6.77 8.67
CA GLU A 196 4.50 -7.86 8.03
C GLU A 196 5.65 -7.33 7.15
N LEU A 197 5.48 -6.19 6.47
CA LEU A 197 6.57 -5.51 5.76
C LEU A 197 7.70 -5.08 6.71
N ASN A 198 7.38 -4.63 7.93
CA ASN A 198 8.40 -4.29 8.93
C ASN A 198 9.22 -5.51 9.39
N LYS A 199 8.63 -6.71 9.38
CA LYS A 199 9.34 -7.96 9.71
C LYS A 199 10.16 -8.48 8.53
N ALA A 200 9.64 -8.33 7.32
CA ALA A 200 10.27 -8.81 6.09
C ALA A 200 11.41 -7.91 5.61
N PHE A 201 11.28 -6.59 5.78
CA PHE A 201 12.22 -5.57 5.27
C PHE A 201 12.70 -4.66 6.41
N PRO A 202 13.72 -5.09 7.18
CA PRO A 202 14.26 -4.32 8.31
C PRO A 202 15.01 -3.05 7.87
#